data_AF-A0A354ZHK4-F1
#
_entry.id   AF-A0A354ZHK4-F1
#
_cell.length_a   1.000
_cell.length_b   1.000
_cell.length_c   1.000
_cell.angle_alpha   90.00
_cell.angle_beta   90.00
_cell.angle_gamma   90.00
#
_symmetry.space_group_name_H-M   'P 1'
#
loop_
_entity.id
_entity.type
_entity.pdbx_description
1 polymer ?
#
loop_
_entity_poly.entity_id
_entity_poly.type
_entity_poly.pdbx_seq_one_letter_code
_entity_poly.pdbx_strand_id
1 'polypeptide(L)' 'MAKTASEVAAALDPPCADREAALWADAHRARPAAVGPCVHLRAIIEFSNHCRQDCLYCGLRCSNS' A
#
# COMPACT_ATOMS: atom_id res chain seq x y z
N MET A 1 17.96 -9.28 1.07
CA MET A 1 17.59 -10.24 0.02
C MET A 1 16.16 -9.94 -0.41
N ALA A 2 15.88 -9.93 -1.71
CA ALA A 2 14.51 -9.77 -2.20
C ALA A 2 13.72 -11.06 -1.91
N LYS A 3 12.46 -10.93 -1.47
CA LYS A 3 11.56 -12.08 -1.31
C LYS A 3 11.26 -12.68 -2.69
N THR A 4 11.16 -14.00 -2.76
CA THR A 4 10.67 -14.72 -3.93
C THR A 4 9.17 -14.51 -4.12
N ALA A 5 8.66 -14.76 -5.34
CA ALA A 5 7.23 -14.67 -5.62
C ALA A 5 6.39 -15.64 -4.76
N SER A 6 6.92 -16.85 -4.50
CA SER A 6 6.25 -17.84 -3.65
C SER A 6 6.14 -17.39 -2.19
N GLU A 7 7.19 -16.78 -1.64
CA GLU A 7 7.15 -16.22 -0.28
C GLU A 7 6.17 -15.05 -0.17
N VAL A 8 6.06 -14.22 -1.21
CA VAL A 8 5.08 -13.13 -1.24
C VAL A 8 3.66 -13.70 -1.32
N ALA A 9 3.41 -14.66 -2.19
CA ALA A 9 2.09 -15.30 -2.32
C ALA A 9 1.63 -15.92 -0.99
N ALA A 10 2.52 -16.62 -0.29
CA ALA A 10 2.22 -17.20 1.02
C ALA A 10 1.91 -16.13 2.10
N ALA A 11 2.51 -14.94 2.00
CA ALA A 11 2.25 -13.86 2.94
C ALA A 11 0.90 -13.13 2.67
N LEU A 12 0.37 -13.23 1.44
CA LEU A 12 -0.91 -12.62 1.07
C LEU A 12 -2.13 -13.45 1.52
N ASP A 13 -1.93 -14.71 1.87
CA ASP A 13 -2.97 -15.63 2.34
C ASP A 13 -2.55 -16.30 3.66
N PRO A 14 -2.50 -15.55 4.78
CA PRO A 14 -2.10 -16.10 6.07
C PRO A 14 -3.15 -17.12 6.56
N PRO A 15 -2.74 -18.32 6.99
CA PRO A 15 -3.67 -19.42 7.29
C PRO A 15 -4.50 -19.19 8.56
N CYS A 16 -4.14 -18.21 9.40
CA CYS A 16 -4.89 -17.83 10.60
C CYS A 16 -4.53 -16.42 11.07
N ALA A 17 -5.38 -15.85 11.94
CA ALA A 17 -5.22 -14.51 12.49
C ALA A 17 -3.89 -14.31 13.23
N ASP A 18 -3.38 -15.33 13.94
CA ASP A 18 -2.09 -15.24 14.65
C ASP A 18 -0.92 -15.05 13.68
N ARG A 19 -0.97 -15.68 12.49
CA ARG A 19 0.06 -15.54 11.46
C ARG A 19 -0.01 -14.17 10.78
N GLU A 20 -1.22 -13.65 10.59
CA GLU A 20 -1.44 -12.29 10.09
C GLU A 20 -0.90 -11.24 11.08
N ALA A 21 -1.22 -11.38 12.36
CA ALA A 21 -0.71 -10.50 13.42
C ALA A 21 0.82 -10.55 13.52
N ALA A 22 1.42 -11.74 13.39
CA ALA A 22 2.87 -11.89 13.35
C ALA A 22 3.50 -11.16 12.16
N LEU A 23 2.88 -11.23 10.96
CA LEU A 23 3.35 -10.52 9.77
C LEU A 23 3.34 -9.00 9.98
N TRP A 24 2.29 -8.46 10.60
CA TRP A 24 2.22 -7.03 10.95
C TRP A 24 3.28 -6.64 11.98
N ALA A 25 3.50 -7.46 13.01
CA ALA A 25 4.52 -7.21 14.03
C ALA A 25 5.92 -7.21 13.40
N ASP A 26 6.20 -8.13 12.47
CA ASP A 26 7.47 -8.21 11.76
C ASP A 26 7.70 -6.97 10.88
N ALA A 27 6.67 -6.56 10.12
CA ALA A 27 6.70 -5.33 9.34
C ALA A 27 6.92 -4.09 10.22
N HIS A 28 6.25 -4.03 11.37
CA HIS A 28 6.43 -2.96 12.34
C HIS A 28 7.83 -2.97 12.95
N ARG A 29 8.49 -4.10 13.19
CA ARG A 29 9.88 -4.11 13.68
C ARG A 29 10.86 -3.68 12.60
N ALA A 30 10.64 -4.11 11.36
CA ALA A 30 11.50 -3.75 10.23
C ALA A 30 11.45 -2.26 9.88
N ARG A 31 10.26 -1.64 9.90
CA ARG A 31 10.05 -0.22 9.52
C ARG A 31 10.92 0.76 10.32
N PRO A 32 10.83 0.88 11.67
CA PRO A 32 11.62 1.83 12.44
C PRO A 32 13.11 1.50 12.46
N ALA A 33 13.49 0.23 12.32
CA ALA A 33 14.90 -0.15 12.17
C ALA A 33 15.51 0.36 10.86
N ALA A 34 14.72 0.41 9.78
CA ALA A 34 15.17 0.87 8.47
C ALA A 34 15.04 2.38 8.26
N VAL A 35 13.94 3.01 8.73
CA VAL A 35 13.61 4.42 8.41
C VAL A 35 13.41 5.30 9.64
N GLY A 36 13.62 4.78 10.84
CA GLY A 36 13.44 5.52 12.08
C GLY A 36 11.97 5.63 12.55
N PRO A 37 11.76 6.25 13.72
CA PRO A 37 10.43 6.30 14.34
C PRO A 37 9.52 7.36 13.73
N CYS A 38 10.09 8.38 13.07
CA CYS A 38 9.37 9.55 12.58
C CYS A 38 8.41 9.23 11.43
N VAL A 39 7.32 9.99 11.34
CA VAL A 39 6.36 9.94 10.23
C VAL A 39 6.44 11.26 9.47
N HIS A 40 6.70 11.19 8.16
CA HIS A 40 6.79 12.37 7.30
C HIS A 40 5.39 12.80 6.83
N LEU A 41 5.01 14.04 7.10
CA LEU A 41 3.77 14.64 6.59
C LEU A 41 3.98 15.17 5.17
N ARG A 42 3.00 14.94 4.28
CA ARG A 42 3.03 15.39 2.87
C ARG A 42 1.70 16.04 2.51
N ALA A 43 1.70 17.33 2.22
CA ALA A 43 0.53 18.04 1.73
C ALA A 43 0.44 17.88 0.20
N ILE A 44 -0.50 17.05 -0.25
CA ILE A 44 -0.77 16.88 -1.69
C ILE A 44 -1.71 17.98 -2.18
N ILE A 45 -1.46 18.52 -3.37
CA ILE A 45 -2.31 19.53 -4.02
C ILE A 45 -2.84 18.94 -5.32
N GLU A 46 -4.13 18.60 -5.33
CA GLU A 46 -4.86 18.10 -6.49
C GLU A 46 -5.59 19.27 -7.16
N PHE A 47 -4.86 20.05 -7.96
CA PHE A 47 -5.34 21.35 -8.47
C PHE A 47 -6.36 21.24 -9.62
N SER A 48 -6.44 20.09 -10.28
CA SER A 48 -7.39 19.83 -11.36
C SER A 48 -7.89 18.40 -11.25
N ASN A 49 -9.20 18.25 -11.41
CA ASN A 49 -9.87 16.97 -11.51
C ASN A 49 -10.28 16.62 -12.95
N HIS A 50 -9.94 17.47 -13.93
CA HIS A 50 -10.19 17.21 -15.34
C HIS A 50 -9.26 16.08 -15.82
N CYS A 51 -9.85 14.99 -16.33
CA CYS A 51 -9.10 13.88 -16.90
C CYS A 51 -9.68 13.52 -18.26
N ARG A 52 -8.81 13.36 -19.27
CA ARG A 52 -9.20 12.87 -20.61
C ARG A 52 -9.40 11.36 -20.67
N GLN A 53 -8.97 10.62 -19.65
CA GLN A 53 -9.01 9.16 -19.61
C GLN A 53 -10.35 8.66 -19.08
N ASP A 54 -10.66 7.41 -19.41
CA ASP A 54 -11.94 6.78 -19.07
C ASP A 54 -11.80 5.55 -18.15
N CYS A 55 -10.99 5.69 -17.09
CA CYS A 55 -10.69 4.57 -16.18
C CYS A 55 -11.95 4.07 -15.47
N LEU A 56 -12.23 2.76 -15.55
CA LEU A 56 -13.46 2.14 -15.03
C LEU A 56 -13.62 2.22 -13.50
N TYR A 57 -12.52 2.42 -12.77
CA TYR A 57 -12.51 2.56 -11.31
C TYR A 57 -12.39 4.01 -10.84
N CYS A 58 -12.15 4.98 -11.73
CA CYS A 58 -11.83 6.35 -11.35
C CYS A 58 -13.05 7.25 -11.48
N GLY A 59 -13.40 7.96 -10.39
CA GLY A 59 -14.49 8.95 -10.41
C GLY A 59 -14.20 10.20 -11.25
N LEU A 60 -12.94 10.45 -11.59
CA LEU A 60 -12.51 11.59 -12.42
C LEU A 60 -12.53 11.28 -13.93
N ARG A 61 -13.02 10.09 -14.32
CA ARG A 61 -13.08 9.69 -15.73
C ARG A 61 -13.86 10.70 -16.57
N CYS A 62 -13.43 10.89 -17.82
CA CYS A 62 -14.02 11.90 -18.72
C CYS A 62 -15.53 11.72 -18.94
N SER A 63 -16.03 10.48 -18.88
CA SER A 63 -17.46 10.18 -19.03
C SER A 63 -18.32 10.53 -17.80
N ASN A 64 -17.75 11.12 -16.75
CA ASN A 64 -18.44 11.50 -15.50
C ASN A 64 -18.46 13.04 -15.29
N SER A 65 -18.31 13.81 -16.37
CA SER A 65 -18.24 15.27 -16.35
C SER A 65 -18.97 15.88 -17.54
#